data_AF-A0A6C0LHA5-F1
#
_entry.id   AF-A0A6C0LHA5-F1
#
_cell.length_a   1.000
_cell.length_b   1.000
_cell.length_c   1.000
_cell.angle_alpha   90.00
_cell.angle_beta   90.00
_cell.angle_gamma   90.00
#
_symmetry.space_group_name_H-M   'P 1'
#
loop_
_entity.id
_entity.type
_entity.pdbx_description
1 polymer ?
#
loop_
_entity_poly.entity_id
_entity_poly.type
_entity_poly.pdbx_seq_one_letter_code
_entity_poly.pdbx_strand_id
1 'polypeptide(L)'
;MNTVSSKKKTKKPDSDIEKYIEKQIEMKLNSLLETLPDKLPKELTIKPIYNLTIKEIYKNTLQSLIDIITDIVDVYSKKDYVNNNNYIYILLNIFMKDDRKIYVGIMLVVLSFIVYFIDGVSI
;
A
#
# COMPACT_ATOMS: atom_id res chain seq x y z
N MET A 1 -38.57 32.38 19.32
CA MET A 1 -38.08 33.07 18.11
C MET A 1 -36.58 32.84 18.03
N ASN A 2 -36.11 32.29 16.91
CA ASN A 2 -34.78 31.69 16.73
C ASN A 2 -33.63 32.71 16.64
N THR A 3 -32.57 32.40 17.41
CA THR A 3 -31.13 32.42 17.08
C THR A 3 -30.52 33.53 16.23
N VAL A 4 -29.51 34.21 16.80
CA VAL A 4 -28.20 34.40 16.13
C VAL A 4 -27.10 34.30 17.20
N SER A 5 -26.49 33.12 17.33
CA SER A 5 -25.17 32.98 17.98
C SER A 5 -24.20 32.53 16.89
N SER A 6 -23.33 33.46 16.48
CA SER A 6 -22.26 33.21 15.53
C SER A 6 -21.27 32.22 16.13
N LYS A 7 -21.42 30.93 15.84
CA LYS A 7 -20.35 29.95 16.06
C LYS A 7 -19.23 30.23 15.06
N LYS A 8 -18.26 31.03 15.51
CA LYS A 8 -16.94 31.20 14.91
C LYS A 8 -16.29 29.81 14.87
N LYS A 9 -16.33 29.14 13.71
CA LYS A 9 -15.62 27.87 13.48
C LYS A 9 -14.12 28.17 13.57
N THR A 10 -13.51 27.78 14.68
CA THR A 10 -12.07 27.71 14.86
C THR A 10 -11.52 26.71 13.85
N LYS A 11 -10.88 27.21 12.79
CA LYS A 11 -10.11 26.43 11.83
C LYS A 11 -8.98 25.74 12.58
N LYS A 12 -8.98 24.41 12.58
CA LYS A 12 -7.84 23.60 13.04
C LYS A 12 -6.66 23.82 12.06
N PRO A 13 -5.44 24.05 12.57
CA PRO A 13 -4.24 24.22 11.73
C PRO A 13 -3.77 22.93 11.04
N ASP A 14 -4.43 21.79 11.30
CA ASP A 14 -4.07 20.48 10.76
C ASP A 14 -4.44 20.31 9.27
N SER A 15 -5.34 21.15 8.72
CA SER A 15 -5.90 20.93 7.38
C SER A 15 -4.94 21.19 6.23
N ASP A 16 -3.93 22.04 6.44
CA ASP A 16 -3.06 22.49 5.34
C ASP A 16 -1.89 21.52 5.15
N ILE A 17 -1.44 20.89 6.23
CA ILE A 17 -0.40 19.85 6.21
C ILE A 17 -0.99 18.55 5.65
N GLU A 18 -2.18 18.14 6.09
CA GLU A 18 -2.88 16.97 5.52
C GLU A 18 -3.11 17.13 4.02
N LYS A 19 -3.64 18.29 3.60
CA LYS A 19 -3.83 18.59 2.16
C LYS A 19 -2.53 18.60 1.37
N TYR A 20 -1.43 19.08 1.97
CA TYR A 20 -0.14 19.07 1.31
C TYR A 20 0.40 17.66 1.14
N ILE A 21 0.26 16.80 2.16
CA ILE A 21 0.65 15.39 2.10
C ILE A 21 -0.21 14.64 1.07
N GLU A 22 -1.53 14.82 1.11
CA GLU A 22 -2.47 14.20 0.17
C GLU A 22 -2.13 14.60 -1.27
N LYS A 23 -1.92 15.90 -1.53
CA LYS A 23 -1.54 16.39 -2.86
C LYS A 23 -0.19 15.84 -3.34
N GLN A 24 0.79 15.72 -2.46
CA GLN A 24 2.10 15.15 -2.79
C GLN A 24 2.00 13.65 -3.12
N ILE A 25 1.15 12.92 -2.41
CA ILE A 25 0.87 11.51 -2.67
C ILE A 25 0.14 11.37 -4.01
N GLU A 26 -0.91 12.16 -4.27
CA GLU A 26 -1.64 12.15 -5.54
C GLU A 26 -0.74 12.47 -6.72
N MET A 27 0.13 13.47 -6.61
CA MET A 27 1.08 13.82 -7.68
C MET A 27 2.05 12.67 -7.99
N LYS A 28 2.57 12.01 -6.95
CA LYS A 28 3.44 10.84 -7.12
C LYS A 28 2.68 9.66 -7.69
N LEU A 29 1.44 9.42 -7.26
CA LEU A 29 0.58 8.36 -7.77
C LEU A 29 0.25 8.59 -9.24
N ASN A 30 -0.18 9.78 -9.61
CA ASN A 30 -0.50 10.14 -11.00
C ASN A 30 0.73 10.07 -11.89
N SER A 31 1.89 10.53 -11.43
CA SER A 31 3.15 10.35 -12.17
C SER A 31 3.49 8.87 -12.39
N LEU A 32 3.26 8.01 -11.39
CA LEU A 32 3.46 6.57 -11.53
C LEU A 32 2.42 5.95 -12.49
N LEU A 33 1.16 6.40 -12.45
CA LEU A 33 0.10 5.95 -13.35
C LEU A 33 0.32 6.40 -14.80
N GLU A 34 0.82 7.62 -15.03
CA GLU A 34 1.16 8.15 -16.36
C GLU A 34 2.39 7.44 -16.96
N THR A 35 3.33 7.00 -16.13
CA THR A 35 4.46 6.18 -16.59
C THR A 35 4.06 4.72 -16.90
N LEU A 36 2.85 4.31 -16.52
CA LEU A 36 2.29 3.02 -16.91
C LEU A 36 1.51 3.18 -18.23
N PRO A 37 1.63 2.24 -19.18
CA PRO A 37 1.00 2.39 -20.49
C PRO A 37 -0.53 2.36 -20.38
N ASP A 38 -1.19 3.29 -21.07
CA ASP A 38 -2.65 3.55 -21.04
C ASP A 38 -3.56 2.37 -21.41
N LYS A 39 -3.03 1.28 -21.94
CA LYS A 39 -3.84 0.14 -22.39
C LYS A 39 -3.20 -1.17 -21.98
N LEU A 40 -3.76 -1.78 -20.95
CA LEU A 40 -3.61 -3.20 -20.68
C LEU A 40 -4.27 -3.98 -21.82
N PRO A 41 -3.54 -4.84 -22.56
CA PRO A 41 -4.18 -5.76 -23.49
C PRO A 41 -5.19 -6.60 -22.71
N LYS A 42 -6.42 -6.67 -23.22
CA LYS A 42 -7.61 -7.32 -22.63
C LYS A 42 -7.51 -8.85 -22.50
N GLU A 43 -6.33 -9.44 -22.60
CA GLU A 43 -6.17 -10.88 -22.57
C GLU A 43 -5.55 -11.31 -21.25
N LEU A 44 -6.41 -11.48 -20.25
CA LEU A 44 -6.19 -12.37 -19.11
C LEU A 44 -6.12 -13.82 -19.59
N THR A 45 -5.18 -14.14 -20.47
CA THR A 45 -4.68 -15.51 -20.55
C THR A 45 -3.84 -15.70 -19.31
N ILE A 46 -4.24 -16.60 -18.42
CA ILE A 46 -3.47 -17.02 -17.24
C ILE A 46 -2.11 -17.50 -17.77
N LYS A 47 -1.14 -16.59 -17.86
CA LYS A 47 0.20 -16.92 -18.27
C LYS A 47 0.93 -17.43 -17.04
N PRO A 48 1.54 -18.61 -17.13
CA PRO A 48 2.31 -19.14 -16.02
C PRO A 48 3.42 -18.16 -15.64
N ILE A 49 3.78 -18.12 -14.35
CA ILE A 49 4.63 -17.08 -13.73
C ILE A 49 5.97 -16.88 -14.48
N TYR A 50 6.48 -17.92 -15.15
CA TYR A 50 7.69 -17.88 -15.98
C TYR A 50 7.56 -17.08 -17.30
N ASN A 51 6.34 -16.75 -17.72
CA ASN A 51 6.04 -15.94 -18.89
C ASN A 51 5.71 -14.48 -18.53
N LEU A 52 5.82 -14.10 -17.26
CA LEU A 52 5.63 -12.72 -16.85
C LEU A 52 6.82 -11.88 -17.26
N THR A 53 6.55 -10.79 -17.95
CA THR A 53 7.56 -9.76 -18.20
C THR A 53 7.94 -9.07 -16.88
N ILE A 54 9.16 -8.52 -16.79
CA ILE A 54 9.63 -7.75 -15.61
C ILE A 54 8.60 -6.67 -15.21
N LYS A 55 7.93 -6.07 -16.21
CA LYS A 55 6.86 -5.08 -16.01
C LYS A 55 5.63 -5.65 -15.30
N GLU A 56 5.20 -6.85 -15.66
CA GLU A 56 4.07 -7.51 -15.01
C GLU A 56 4.43 -7.97 -13.60
N ILE A 57 5.66 -8.48 -13.40
CA ILE A 57 6.18 -8.81 -12.07
C ILE A 57 6.15 -7.57 -11.19
N TYR A 58 6.70 -6.45 -11.67
CA TYR A 58 6.68 -5.18 -10.94
C TYR A 58 5.25 -4.71 -10.61
N LYS A 59 4.34 -4.74 -11.61
CA LYS A 59 2.94 -4.34 -11.42
C LYS A 59 2.24 -5.21 -10.37
N ASN A 60 2.37 -6.53 -10.48
CA ASN A 60 1.72 -7.47 -9.56
C ASN A 60 2.33 -7.41 -8.15
N THR A 61 3.63 -7.12 -8.08
CA THR A 61 4.36 -6.89 -6.82
C THR A 61 3.84 -5.63 -6.12
N LEU A 62 3.66 -4.52 -6.84
CA LEU A 62 3.02 -3.31 -6.30
C LEU A 62 1.57 -3.54 -5.90
N GLN A 63 0.78 -4.22 -6.73
CA GLN A 63 -0.61 -4.53 -6.41
C GLN A 63 -0.70 -5.36 -5.14
N SER A 64 0.17 -6.37 -4.98
CA SER A 64 0.25 -7.19 -3.77
C SER A 64 0.59 -6.35 -2.54
N LEU A 65 1.43 -5.33 -2.67
CA LEU A 65 1.75 -4.39 -1.58
C LEU A 65 0.52 -3.59 -1.14
N ILE A 66 -0.20 -3.01 -2.10
CA ILE A 66 -1.40 -2.20 -1.84
C ILE A 66 -2.44 -3.06 -1.13
N ASP A 67 -2.69 -4.24 -1.67
CA ASP A 67 -3.59 -5.23 -1.11
C ASP A 67 -3.24 -5.61 0.34
N ILE A 68 -1.96 -5.84 0.63
CA ILE A 68 -1.48 -6.15 1.99
C ILE A 68 -1.71 -4.97 2.92
N ILE A 69 -1.39 -3.74 2.49
CA ILE A 69 -1.61 -2.54 3.29
C ILE A 69 -3.09 -2.37 3.61
N THR A 70 -3.96 -2.51 2.60
CA THR A 70 -5.42 -2.45 2.79
C THR A 70 -5.91 -3.50 3.77
N ASP A 71 -5.49 -4.76 3.62
CA ASP A 71 -5.90 -5.83 4.53
C ASP A 71 -5.41 -5.58 5.97
N ILE A 72 -4.21 -5.02 6.16
CA ILE A 72 -3.70 -4.63 7.48
C ILE A 72 -4.53 -3.49 8.07
N VAL A 73 -4.82 -2.45 7.29
CA VAL A 73 -5.64 -1.30 7.73
C VAL A 73 -7.05 -1.75 8.11
N ASP A 74 -7.63 -2.67 7.34
CA ASP A 74 -8.94 -3.25 7.61
C ASP A 74 -8.96 -4.06 8.91
N VAL A 75 -7.94 -4.89 9.14
CA VAL A 75 -7.79 -5.64 10.40
C VAL A 75 -7.58 -4.70 11.58
N TYR A 76 -6.79 -3.65 11.42
CA TYR A 76 -6.54 -2.67 12.48
C TYR A 76 -7.78 -1.82 12.80
N SER A 77 -8.60 -1.50 11.79
CA SER A 77 -9.82 -0.70 11.94
C SER A 77 -10.96 -1.46 12.61
N LYS A 78 -10.97 -2.79 12.52
CA LYS A 78 -11.96 -3.65 13.18
C LYS A 78 -11.56 -3.87 14.64
N LYS A 79 -12.18 -3.10 15.54
CA LYS A 79 -11.99 -3.19 17.01
C LYS A 79 -12.24 -4.58 17.62
N ASP A 80 -12.89 -5.49 16.89
CA ASP A 80 -13.18 -6.87 17.35
C ASP A 80 -12.00 -7.84 17.23
N TYR A 81 -10.93 -7.48 16.52
CA TYR A 81 -9.75 -8.35 16.35
C TYR A 81 -8.70 -8.18 17.47
N VAL A 82 -9.01 -7.40 18.52
CA VAL A 82 -8.14 -7.13 19.67
C VAL A 82 -8.17 -8.28 20.68
N ASN A 83 -8.22 -9.53 20.21
CA ASN A 83 -7.83 -10.68 21.02
C ASN A 83 -6.34 -10.95 20.72
N ASN A 84 -5.48 -10.35 21.54
CA ASN A 84 -4.05 -10.10 21.29
C ASN A 84 -3.24 -11.35 20.88
N ASN A 85 -3.73 -12.55 21.20
CA ASN A 85 -3.03 -13.81 20.92
C ASN A 85 -3.02 -14.22 19.44
N ASN A 86 -3.94 -13.73 18.60
CA ASN A 86 -4.04 -14.19 17.20
C ASN A 86 -3.59 -13.17 16.15
N TYR A 87 -3.15 -11.98 16.55
CA TYR A 87 -2.80 -10.91 15.62
C TYR A 87 -1.67 -11.29 14.66
N ILE A 88 -0.63 -11.97 15.16
CA ILE A 88 0.50 -12.42 14.33
C ILE A 88 0.06 -13.44 13.27
N TYR A 89 -0.88 -14.33 13.60
CA TYR A 89 -1.40 -15.33 12.66
C TYR A 89 -2.25 -14.70 11.57
N ILE A 90 -3.01 -13.66 11.90
CA ILE A 90 -3.80 -12.90 10.94
C ILE A 90 -2.88 -12.16 9.96
N LEU A 91 -1.85 -11.49 10.47
CA LEU A 91 -0.84 -10.84 9.62
C LEU A 91 -0.16 -11.87 8.71
N LEU A 92 0.33 -12.98 9.27
CA LEU A 92 0.95 -14.05 8.48
C LEU A 92 0.01 -14.57 7.39
N ASN A 93 -1.29 -14.73 7.68
CA ASN A 93 -2.28 -15.16 6.70
C ASN A 93 -2.49 -14.12 5.57
N ILE A 94 -2.44 -12.82 5.89
CA ILE A 94 -2.52 -11.74 4.88
C ILE A 94 -1.30 -11.80 3.94
N PHE A 95 -0.11 -11.99 4.50
CA PHE A 95 1.13 -12.11 3.72
C PHE A 95 1.22 -13.43 2.94
N MET A 96 0.71 -14.53 3.49
CA MET A 96 0.77 -15.88 2.93
C MET A 96 -0.47 -16.27 2.11
N LYS A 97 -1.24 -15.30 1.62
CA LYS A 97 -2.35 -15.58 0.69
C LYS A 97 -1.80 -16.17 -0.62
N ASP A 98 -2.42 -17.21 -1.16
CA ASP A 98 -1.85 -18.05 -2.24
C ASP A 98 -1.34 -17.25 -3.45
N ASP A 99 -2.08 -16.22 -3.86
CA ASP A 99 -1.74 -15.40 -5.03
C ASP A 99 -0.61 -14.39 -4.77
N ARG A 100 -0.25 -14.15 -3.49
CA ARG A 100 0.68 -13.10 -3.05
C ARG A 100 2.04 -13.65 -2.60
N LYS A 101 2.12 -14.94 -2.26
CA LYS A 101 3.34 -15.57 -1.70
C LYS A 101 4.60 -15.28 -2.50
N ILE A 102 4.54 -15.42 -3.83
CA ILE A 102 5.70 -15.21 -4.71
C ILE A 102 6.15 -13.74 -4.71
N TYR A 103 5.19 -12.81 -4.71
CA TYR A 103 5.45 -11.37 -4.73
C TYR A 103 5.96 -10.86 -3.38
N VAL A 104 5.47 -11.43 -2.28
CA VAL A 104 6.02 -11.19 -0.93
C VAL A 104 7.46 -11.71 -0.84
N GLY A 105 7.77 -12.85 -1.45
CA GLY A 105 9.14 -13.33 -1.57
C GLY A 105 10.06 -12.33 -2.30
N ILE A 106 9.62 -11.81 -3.46
CA ILE A 106 10.35 -10.78 -4.22
C ILE A 106 10.55 -9.52 -3.36
N MET A 107 9.54 -9.09 -2.62
CA MET A 107 9.64 -7.95 -1.70
C MET A 107 10.71 -8.15 -0.64
N LEU A 108 10.74 -9.31 0.01
CA LEU A 108 11.72 -9.61 1.06
C LEU A 108 13.15 -9.65 0.52
N VAL A 109 13.36 -10.15 -0.70
CA VAL A 109 14.66 -10.10 -1.37
C VAL A 109 15.07 -8.66 -1.65
N VAL A 110 14.18 -7.81 -2.15
CA VAL A 110 14.49 -6.38 -2.37
C VAL A 110 14.77 -5.68 -1.04
N LEU A 111 13.98 -5.97 0.00
CA LEU A 111 14.15 -5.39 1.33
C LEU A 111 15.49 -5.80 1.96
N SER A 112 15.94 -7.03 1.76
CA SER A 112 17.24 -7.48 2.27
C SER A 112 18.40 -6.73 1.62
N PHE A 113 18.32 -6.44 0.32
CA PHE A 113 19.30 -5.55 -0.34
C PHE A 113 19.26 -4.15 0.27
N ILE A 114 18.07 -3.58 0.49
CA ILE A 114 17.94 -2.24 1.11
C ILE A 114 18.60 -2.21 2.49
N VAL A 115 18.31 -3.20 3.35
CA VAL A 115 18.91 -3.29 4.69
C VAL A 115 20.44 -3.45 4.60
N TYR A 116 20.93 -4.31 3.69
CA TYR A 116 22.36 -4.50 3.45
C TYR A 116 23.06 -3.20 3.01
N PHE A 117 22.44 -2.41 2.12
CA PHE A 117 22.99 -1.14 1.69
C PHE A 117 22.95 -0.08 2.79
N ILE A 118 21.90 -0.02 3.61
CA ILE A 118 21.82 0.91 4.75
C ILE A 118 22.92 0.62 5.77
N ASP A 119 23.11 -0.65 6.11
CA ASP A 119 24.16 -1.07 7.05
C ASP A 119 25.57 -0.83 6.46
N GLY A 120 25.75 -1.08 5.17
CA GLY A 120 27.00 -0.82 4.46
C GLY A 120 27.38 0.66 4.30
N VAL A 121 26.41 1.58 4.36
CA VAL A 121 26.67 3.05 4.32
C VAL A 121 27.16 3.57 5.69
N SER A 122 27.02 2.79 6.76
CA SER A 122 27.47 3.18 8.09
C SER A 122 28.96 2.86 8.39
N ILE A 123 29.74 2.48 7.36
CA ILE A 123 31.22 2.41 7.37
C ILE A 123 31.82 3.71 6.85
#